data_AF-A0A1D3K8J2-F1
#
_entry.id   AF-A0A1D3K8J2-F1
#
_cell.length_a   1.000
_cell.length_b   1.000
_cell.length_c   1.000
_cell.angle_alpha   90.00
_cell.angle_beta   90.00
_cell.angle_gamma   90.00
#
_symmetry.space_group_name_H-M   'P 1'
#
loop_
_entity.id
_entity.type
_entity.pdbx_description
1 polymer ?
#
loop_
_entity_poly.entity_id
_entity_poly.type
_entity_poly.pdbx_seq_one_letter_code
_entity_poly.pdbx_strand_id
1 'polypeptide(L)'
;MLADFEDIAEEVGLIIPDALGKLIALGARPLQRGGVMPFSSLHDIELIDCGDVERLLTDWLGREKQRGACFTLLPFGMFCGVDAYCYVQFEEGDEGIARVMHDEVTSLLEYPSVSHWITSEYIRVLTNLTDIGCFGADGSERLKNELGVLDRILLPEHLELILGLLSADVVVRPYRAGPRSALFEVPSLLAQDQAEILIQSLACVSPLEFDVLPEWED
;
A
#
# COMPACT_ATOMS: atom_id res chain seq x y z
N MET A 1 -5.94 6.77 -18.31
CA MET A 1 -5.67 6.50 -16.89
C MET A 1 -4.23 6.83 -16.52
N LEU A 2 -3.19 6.15 -17.01
CA LEU A 2 -1.81 6.56 -16.67
C LEU A 2 -1.49 7.99 -17.16
N ALA A 3 -1.83 8.33 -18.41
CA ALA A 3 -1.64 9.69 -18.93
C ALA A 3 -2.39 10.74 -18.09
N ASP A 4 -3.63 10.45 -17.68
CA ASP A 4 -4.40 11.37 -16.85
C ASP A 4 -3.78 11.51 -15.44
N PHE A 5 -3.20 10.44 -14.87
CA PHE A 5 -2.41 10.52 -13.64
C PHE A 5 -1.11 11.33 -13.83
N GLU A 6 -0.43 11.16 -14.96
CA GLU A 6 0.79 11.90 -15.30
C GLU A 6 0.47 13.40 -15.45
N ASP A 7 -0.64 13.75 -16.09
CA ASP A 7 -1.13 15.12 -16.21
C ASP A 7 -1.42 15.72 -14.82
N ILE A 8 -2.15 15.00 -13.94
CA ILE A 8 -2.42 15.43 -12.56
C ILE A 8 -1.11 15.60 -11.77
N ALA A 9 -0.18 14.65 -11.90
CA ALA A 9 1.10 14.72 -11.22
C ALA A 9 1.90 15.95 -11.68
N GLU A 10 1.93 16.24 -12.98
CA GLU A 10 2.58 17.44 -13.53
C GLU A 10 1.93 18.73 -12.99
N GLU A 11 0.60 18.77 -12.91
CA GLU A 11 -0.14 19.93 -12.36
C GLU A 11 0.21 20.23 -10.90
N VAL A 12 0.43 19.19 -10.08
CA VAL A 12 0.85 19.36 -8.69
C VAL A 12 2.38 19.46 -8.52
N GLY A 13 3.14 19.42 -9.61
CA GLY A 13 4.60 19.56 -9.59
C GLY A 13 5.38 18.29 -9.22
N LEU A 14 4.78 17.11 -9.42
CA LEU A 14 5.34 15.80 -9.14
C LEU A 14 5.75 15.06 -10.42
N ILE A 15 6.76 14.19 -10.30
CA ILE A 15 7.10 13.19 -11.31
C ILE A 15 6.74 11.83 -10.74
N ILE A 16 5.91 11.06 -11.44
CA ILE A 16 5.53 9.72 -11.01
C ILE A 16 6.75 8.77 -11.13
N PRO A 17 7.18 8.10 -10.05
CA PRO A 17 8.22 7.09 -10.14
C PRO A 17 7.78 5.90 -11.00
N ASP A 18 8.72 5.28 -11.73
CA ASP A 18 8.44 4.17 -12.65
C ASP A 18 7.65 3.02 -11.99
N ALA A 19 7.99 2.64 -10.75
CA ALA A 19 7.27 1.60 -10.02
C ALA A 19 5.81 1.99 -9.71
N LEU A 20 5.56 3.26 -9.38
CA LEU A 20 4.22 3.78 -9.13
C LEU A 20 3.41 3.87 -10.43
N GLY A 21 4.02 4.36 -11.52
CA GLY A 21 3.37 4.42 -12.83
C GLY A 21 2.96 3.03 -13.33
N LYS A 22 3.81 2.03 -13.14
CA LYS A 22 3.48 0.62 -13.43
C LYS A 22 2.33 0.11 -12.57
N LEU A 23 2.28 0.49 -11.30
CA LEU A 23 1.20 0.12 -10.38
C LEU A 23 -0.14 0.74 -10.81
N ILE A 24 -0.17 2.04 -11.08
CA ILE A 24 -1.34 2.76 -11.59
C ILE A 24 -1.83 2.12 -12.91
N ALA A 25 -0.91 1.84 -13.83
CA ALA A 25 -1.23 1.18 -15.09
C ALA A 25 -1.76 -0.26 -14.92
N LEU A 26 -1.41 -0.93 -13.81
CA LEU A 26 -1.92 -2.25 -13.47
C LEU A 26 -3.35 -2.17 -12.93
N GLY A 27 -3.64 -1.21 -12.04
CA GLY A 27 -4.99 -0.93 -11.52
C GLY A 27 -5.98 -0.46 -12.61
N ALA A 28 -5.47 0.22 -13.64
CA ALA A 28 -6.26 0.70 -14.77
C ALA A 28 -6.83 -0.39 -15.69
N ARG A 29 -6.37 -1.64 -15.57
CA ARG A 29 -6.73 -2.68 -16.51
C ARG A 29 -8.16 -3.16 -16.24
N PRO A 30 -9.05 -3.16 -17.24
CA PRO A 30 -10.38 -3.72 -17.07
C PRO A 30 -10.26 -5.19 -16.70
N LEU A 31 -11.07 -5.61 -15.72
CA LEU A 31 -11.17 -7.00 -15.27
C LEU A 31 -11.40 -7.92 -16.47
N GLN A 32 -10.37 -8.65 -16.88
CA GLN A 32 -10.53 -9.69 -17.89
C GLN A 32 -11.11 -10.93 -17.22
N ARG A 33 -12.06 -11.60 -17.89
CA ARG A 33 -12.59 -12.88 -17.40
C ARG A 33 -11.45 -13.88 -17.24
N GLY A 34 -11.21 -14.32 -16.00
CA GLY A 34 -10.12 -15.26 -15.67
C GLY A 34 -8.73 -14.61 -15.51
N GLY A 35 -8.65 -13.28 -15.56
CA GLY A 35 -7.43 -12.54 -15.24
C GLY A 35 -7.17 -12.49 -13.73
N VAL A 36 -5.90 -12.44 -13.34
CA VAL A 36 -5.50 -12.21 -11.95
C VAL A 36 -5.75 -10.74 -11.63
N MET A 37 -6.56 -10.50 -10.60
CA MET A 37 -6.77 -9.18 -10.04
C MET A 37 -5.54 -8.82 -9.18
N PRO A 38 -4.82 -7.73 -9.49
CA PRO A 38 -3.79 -7.23 -8.58
C PRO A 38 -4.45 -6.89 -7.22
N PHE A 39 -3.76 -7.18 -6.13
CA PHE A 39 -4.22 -6.88 -4.77
C PHE A 39 -5.52 -7.58 -4.35
N SER A 40 -5.94 -8.64 -5.06
CA SER A 40 -7.12 -9.42 -4.68
C SER A 40 -7.02 -10.07 -3.30
N SER A 41 -5.79 -10.19 -2.79
CA SER A 41 -5.49 -10.71 -1.46
C SER A 41 -5.30 -9.61 -0.42
N LEU A 42 -5.18 -8.34 -0.84
CA LEU A 42 -5.07 -7.18 0.05
C LEU A 42 -6.47 -6.57 0.27
N HIS A 43 -7.31 -7.24 1.08
CA HIS A 43 -8.74 -6.94 1.20
C HIS A 43 -9.09 -5.51 1.61
N ASP A 44 -8.20 -4.85 2.34
CA ASP A 44 -8.41 -3.49 2.84
C ASP A 44 -7.80 -2.42 1.93
N ILE A 45 -7.20 -2.79 0.79
CA ILE A 45 -6.50 -1.86 -0.10
C ILE A 45 -7.17 -1.81 -1.46
N GLU A 46 -7.52 -0.59 -1.88
CA GLU A 46 -8.10 -0.32 -3.19
C GLU A 46 -7.24 0.69 -3.94
N LEU A 47 -6.88 0.39 -5.19
CA LEU A 47 -6.29 1.41 -6.08
C LEU A 47 -7.40 2.31 -6.59
N ILE A 48 -7.16 3.62 -6.56
CA ILE A 48 -8.15 4.63 -6.97
C ILE A 48 -7.95 5.07 -8.41
N ASP A 49 -9.02 5.58 -9.02
CA ASP A 49 -8.98 6.16 -10.36
C ASP A 49 -8.65 7.66 -10.35
N CYS A 50 -8.48 8.26 -11.52
CA CYS A 50 -8.12 9.69 -11.65
C CYS A 50 -9.19 10.62 -11.07
N GLY A 51 -10.47 10.26 -11.16
CA GLY A 51 -11.54 11.08 -10.61
C GLY A 51 -11.52 11.09 -9.09
N ASP A 52 -11.18 9.96 -8.47
CA ASP A 52 -10.92 9.89 -7.03
C ASP A 52 -9.68 10.70 -6.62
N VAL A 53 -8.60 10.66 -7.42
CA VAL A 53 -7.40 11.47 -7.18
C VAL A 53 -7.73 12.97 -7.23
N GLU A 54 -8.40 13.42 -8.29
CA GLU A 54 -8.81 14.82 -8.46
C GLU A 54 -9.67 15.29 -7.28
N ARG A 55 -10.63 14.45 -6.86
CA ARG A 55 -11.49 14.71 -5.71
C ARG A 55 -10.67 14.86 -4.44
N LEU A 56 -9.81 13.88 -4.13
CA LEU A 56 -8.98 13.91 -2.93
C LEU A 56 -8.06 15.13 -2.91
N LEU A 57 -7.44 15.50 -4.04
CA LEU A 57 -6.58 16.68 -4.12
C LEU A 57 -7.37 17.98 -3.96
N THR A 58 -8.56 18.07 -4.55
CA THR A 58 -9.40 19.27 -4.48
C THR A 58 -9.98 19.48 -3.08
N ASP A 59 -10.44 18.40 -2.45
CA ASP A 59 -11.19 18.47 -1.21
C ASP A 59 -10.29 18.44 0.02
N TRP A 60 -9.16 17.72 -0.03
CA TRP A 60 -8.35 17.42 1.15
C TRP A 60 -6.83 17.53 0.95
N LEU A 61 -6.23 16.72 0.07
CA LEU A 61 -4.78 16.48 0.05
C LEU A 61 -3.98 17.47 -0.80
N GLY A 62 -4.66 18.34 -1.54
CA GLY A 62 -4.00 19.33 -2.40
C GLY A 62 -3.20 20.35 -1.60
N ARG A 63 -2.13 20.87 -2.20
CA ARG A 63 -1.20 21.80 -1.54
C ARG A 63 -1.88 23.04 -0.92
N GLU A 64 -2.90 23.57 -1.59
CA GLU A 64 -3.69 24.70 -1.10
C GLU A 64 -4.48 24.35 0.17
N LYS A 65 -5.04 23.14 0.23
CA LYS A 65 -5.73 22.61 1.42
C LYS A 65 -4.75 22.37 2.56
N GLN A 66 -3.53 21.93 2.23
CA GLN A 66 -2.44 21.75 3.18
C GLN A 66 -1.69 23.05 3.51
N ARG A 67 -2.30 24.22 3.26
CA ARG A 67 -1.79 25.56 3.59
C ARG A 67 -0.35 25.84 3.10
N GLY A 68 -0.02 25.33 1.92
CA GLY A 68 1.28 25.56 1.30
C GLY A 68 2.43 24.76 1.92
N ALA A 69 2.13 23.59 2.49
CA ALA A 69 3.12 22.68 3.06
C ALA A 69 4.33 22.44 2.12
N CYS A 70 5.47 22.11 2.72
CA CYS A 70 6.74 21.86 2.01
C CYS A 70 6.83 20.43 1.44
N PHE A 71 5.68 19.82 1.14
CA PHE A 71 5.54 18.50 0.53
C PHE A 71 4.38 18.50 -0.45
N THR A 72 4.43 17.57 -1.40
CA THR A 72 3.36 17.30 -2.35
C THR A 72 2.90 15.85 -2.18
N LEU A 73 1.59 15.65 -2.17
CA LEU A 73 0.95 14.33 -2.08
C LEU A 73 0.33 13.97 -3.42
N LEU A 74 0.52 12.73 -3.85
CA LEU A 74 -0.24 12.11 -4.95
C LEU A 74 -0.91 10.84 -4.42
N PRO A 75 -2.23 10.86 -4.14
CA PRO A 75 -2.94 9.68 -3.69
C PRO A 75 -3.00 8.66 -4.84
N PHE A 76 -2.86 7.38 -4.51
CA PHE A 76 -2.92 6.29 -5.49
C PHE A 76 -3.71 5.07 -5.00
N GLY A 77 -4.04 5.03 -3.72
CA GLY A 77 -4.92 4.00 -3.17
C GLY A 77 -5.58 4.45 -1.87
N MET A 78 -6.55 3.66 -1.43
CA MET A 78 -7.28 3.83 -0.19
C MET A 78 -7.13 2.61 0.69
N PHE A 79 -7.05 2.83 2.00
CA PHE A 79 -7.14 1.81 3.03
C PHE A 79 -8.51 1.88 3.69
N CYS A 80 -9.24 0.76 3.69
CA CYS A 80 -10.61 0.64 4.20
C CYS A 80 -11.61 1.68 3.63
N GLY A 81 -11.30 2.26 2.47
CA GLY A 81 -12.11 3.32 1.85
C GLY A 81 -12.10 4.67 2.56
N VAL A 82 -11.19 4.88 3.53
CA VAL A 82 -11.14 6.13 4.31
C VAL A 82 -9.75 6.78 4.31
N ASP A 83 -8.69 6.01 4.60
CA ASP A 83 -7.34 6.57 4.66
C ASP A 83 -6.67 6.50 3.29
N ALA A 84 -5.84 7.49 2.94
CA ALA A 84 -5.21 7.56 1.62
C ALA A 84 -3.77 7.05 1.66
N TYR A 85 -3.44 6.11 0.77
CA TYR A 85 -2.05 5.84 0.42
C TYR A 85 -1.57 6.87 -0.60
N CYS A 86 -0.53 7.61 -0.22
CA CYS A 86 0.02 8.70 -1.01
C CYS A 86 1.49 8.45 -1.34
N TYR A 87 1.88 8.79 -2.57
CA TYR A 87 3.26 9.13 -2.86
C TYR A 87 3.53 10.53 -2.31
N VAL A 88 4.60 10.68 -1.55
CA VAL A 88 4.99 11.95 -0.93
C VAL A 88 6.34 12.36 -1.48
N GLN A 89 6.46 13.62 -1.87
CA GLN A 89 7.74 14.24 -2.19
C GLN A 89 7.88 15.55 -1.41
N PHE A 90 8.96 15.65 -0.64
CA PHE A 90 9.35 16.86 0.08
C PHE A 90 10.19 17.77 -0.81
N GLU A 91 10.12 19.08 -0.57
CA GLU A 91 10.94 20.07 -1.32
C GLU A 91 12.46 19.85 -1.15
N GLU A 92 12.87 19.24 -0.03
CA GLU A 92 14.27 18.89 0.25
C GLU A 92 14.75 17.62 -0.48
N GLY A 93 13.83 16.92 -1.16
CA GLY A 93 14.12 15.77 -2.02
C GLY A 93 13.85 14.40 -1.39
N ASP A 94 13.46 14.33 -0.12
CA ASP A 94 12.98 13.09 0.48
C ASP A 94 11.65 12.67 -0.16
N GLU A 95 11.48 11.38 -0.41
CA GLU A 95 10.30 10.84 -1.06
C GLU A 95 9.99 9.41 -0.64
N GLY A 96 8.75 8.98 -0.83
CA GLY A 96 8.32 7.65 -0.44
C GLY A 96 6.81 7.50 -0.40
N ILE A 97 6.35 6.51 0.37
CA ILE A 97 4.94 6.17 0.54
C ILE A 97 4.53 6.45 1.98
N ALA A 98 3.43 7.17 2.13
CA ALA A 98 2.79 7.42 3.41
C ALA A 98 1.34 6.91 3.36
N ARG A 99 0.84 6.45 4.51
CA ARG A 99 -0.59 6.33 4.75
C ARG A 99 -1.05 7.57 5.50
N VAL A 100 -1.84 8.40 4.84
CA VAL A 100 -2.43 9.60 5.39
C VAL A 100 -3.79 9.24 5.98
N MET A 101 -3.87 9.27 7.30
CA MET A 101 -5.11 8.95 8.01
C MET A 101 -6.04 10.16 7.99
N HIS A 102 -7.32 9.91 7.76
CA HIS A 102 -8.31 10.98 7.68
C HIS A 102 -8.51 11.71 9.01
N ASP A 103 -8.20 11.05 10.14
CA ASP A 103 -8.47 11.54 11.49
C ASP A 103 -7.24 11.83 12.36
N GLU A 104 -6.05 11.69 11.81
CA GLU A 104 -4.81 12.06 12.48
C GLU A 104 -4.14 13.24 11.77
N VAL A 105 -3.63 14.19 12.55
CA VAL A 105 -2.95 15.38 12.03
C VAL A 105 -1.54 15.04 11.56
N THR A 106 -0.92 14.02 12.13
CA THR A 106 0.49 13.67 11.85
C THR A 106 0.54 12.39 11.03
N SER A 107 1.25 12.44 9.91
CA SER A 107 1.54 11.31 9.04
C SER A 107 3.04 10.99 9.06
N LEU A 108 3.37 9.76 8.68
CA LEU A 108 4.74 9.28 8.58
C LEU A 108 5.08 8.91 7.13
N LEU A 109 6.29 9.24 6.69
CA LEU A 109 6.88 8.65 5.49
C LEU A 109 7.28 7.20 5.80
N GLU A 110 6.31 6.29 5.72
CA GLU A 110 6.43 4.91 6.22
C GLU A 110 7.41 4.06 5.40
N TYR A 111 7.34 4.13 4.07
CA TYR A 111 8.13 3.27 3.19
C TYR A 111 8.92 4.08 2.17
N PRO A 112 10.17 3.69 1.86
CA PRO A 112 11.01 4.43 0.93
C PRO A 112 10.66 4.17 -0.54
N SER A 113 9.84 3.16 -0.85
CA SER A 113 9.36 2.94 -2.22
C SER A 113 8.09 2.08 -2.28
N VAL A 114 7.44 2.09 -3.46
CA VAL A 114 6.30 1.23 -3.78
C VAL A 114 6.60 -0.25 -3.50
N SER A 115 7.82 -0.71 -3.80
CA SER A 115 8.16 -2.10 -3.56
C SER A 115 8.23 -2.44 -2.06
N HIS A 116 8.74 -1.55 -1.21
CA HIS A 116 8.76 -1.75 0.24
C HIS A 116 7.35 -1.79 0.81
N TRP A 117 6.49 -0.88 0.35
CA TRP A 117 5.07 -0.84 0.72
C TRP A 117 4.34 -2.12 0.34
N ILE A 118 4.35 -2.51 -0.95
CA ILE A 118 3.68 -3.75 -1.41
C ILE A 118 4.17 -4.96 -0.62
N THR A 119 5.49 -5.09 -0.44
CA THR A 119 6.07 -6.22 0.29
C THR A 119 5.58 -6.31 1.72
N SER A 120 5.50 -5.17 2.39
CA SER A 120 4.99 -5.08 3.75
C SER A 120 3.52 -5.48 3.83
N GLU A 121 2.69 -5.03 2.89
CA GLU A 121 1.27 -5.39 2.84
C GLU A 121 1.04 -6.88 2.55
N TYR A 122 1.82 -7.49 1.66
CA TYR A 122 1.77 -8.95 1.49
C TYR A 122 2.22 -9.68 2.75
N ILE A 123 3.27 -9.22 3.44
CA ILE A 123 3.71 -9.82 4.71
C ILE A 123 2.58 -9.76 5.76
N ARG A 124 1.81 -8.67 5.83
CA ARG A 124 0.62 -8.58 6.71
C ARG A 124 -0.40 -9.65 6.37
N VAL A 125 -0.69 -9.84 5.09
CA VAL A 125 -1.62 -10.88 4.62
C VAL A 125 -1.16 -12.29 5.02
N LEU A 126 0.15 -12.56 5.05
CA LEU A 126 0.68 -13.86 5.48
C LEU A 126 0.41 -14.19 6.97
N THR A 127 0.01 -13.20 7.77
CA THR A 127 -0.34 -13.39 9.19
C THR A 127 -1.79 -13.82 9.41
N ASN A 128 -2.67 -13.62 8.43
CA ASN A 128 -4.07 -14.02 8.48
C ASN A 128 -4.59 -14.33 7.06
N LEU A 129 -4.67 -15.62 6.74
CA LEU A 129 -5.15 -16.08 5.43
C LEU A 129 -6.67 -16.28 5.36
N THR A 130 -7.42 -15.94 6.42
CA THR A 130 -8.86 -16.22 6.52
C THR A 130 -9.63 -15.61 5.35
N ASP A 131 -9.29 -14.38 4.97
CA ASP A 131 -10.05 -13.60 3.98
C ASP A 131 -9.74 -14.00 2.54
N ILE A 132 -8.57 -14.61 2.30
CA ILE A 132 -8.16 -15.09 0.96
C ILE A 132 -8.94 -16.34 0.54
N GLY A 133 -9.61 -17.01 1.48
CA GLY A 133 -10.57 -18.09 1.22
C GLY A 133 -9.97 -19.39 0.66
N CYS A 134 -8.64 -19.49 0.57
CA CYS A 134 -7.93 -20.65 0.05
C CYS A 134 -6.89 -21.12 1.08
N PHE A 135 -7.14 -22.23 1.76
CA PHE A 135 -6.19 -22.82 2.71
C PHE A 135 -5.41 -23.96 2.03
N GLY A 136 -4.10 -24.04 2.28
CA GLY A 136 -3.21 -25.05 1.68
C GLY A 136 -2.63 -24.64 0.32
N ALA A 137 -2.31 -25.61 -0.54
CA ALA A 137 -1.61 -25.38 -1.81
C ALA A 137 -2.30 -24.34 -2.72
N ASP A 138 -3.64 -24.30 -2.72
CA ASP A 138 -4.42 -23.39 -3.56
C ASP A 138 -4.25 -21.92 -3.15
N GLY A 139 -4.02 -21.63 -1.87
CA GLY A 139 -3.79 -20.26 -1.37
C GLY A 139 -2.40 -19.74 -1.74
N SER A 140 -1.37 -20.56 -1.56
CA SER A 140 0.00 -20.19 -1.96
C SER A 140 0.11 -20.01 -3.48
N GLU A 141 -0.55 -20.83 -4.29
CA GLU A 141 -0.56 -20.66 -5.75
C GLU A 141 -1.32 -19.40 -6.18
N ARG A 142 -2.43 -19.05 -5.50
CA ARG A 142 -3.12 -17.77 -5.76
C ARG A 142 -2.21 -16.57 -5.47
N LEU A 143 -1.54 -16.55 -4.32
CA LEU A 143 -0.61 -15.48 -3.96
C LEU A 143 0.57 -15.40 -4.93
N LYS A 144 1.14 -16.53 -5.35
CA LYS A 144 2.21 -16.56 -6.38
C LYS A 144 1.73 -16.00 -7.72
N ASN A 145 0.51 -16.33 -8.14
CA ASN A 145 -0.06 -15.79 -9.38
C ASN A 145 -0.25 -14.27 -9.29
N GLU A 146 -0.68 -13.76 -8.13
CA GLU A 146 -0.79 -12.33 -7.87
C GLU A 146 0.58 -11.63 -7.88
N LEU A 147 1.59 -12.22 -7.23
CA LEU A 147 2.96 -11.71 -7.26
C LEU A 147 3.57 -11.76 -8.67
N GLY A 148 3.17 -12.73 -9.49
CA GLY A 148 3.59 -12.84 -10.88
C GLY A 148 3.18 -11.64 -11.75
N VAL A 149 2.12 -10.90 -11.39
CA VAL A 149 1.77 -9.65 -12.08
C VAL A 149 2.46 -8.41 -11.49
N LEU A 150 3.09 -8.56 -10.31
CA LEU A 150 3.83 -7.52 -9.59
C LEU A 150 5.35 -7.62 -9.81
N ASP A 151 5.83 -8.62 -10.54
CA ASP A 151 7.26 -8.90 -10.80
C ASP A 151 8.04 -7.70 -11.37
N ARG A 152 7.39 -6.87 -12.17
CA ARG A 152 7.97 -5.66 -12.80
C ARG A 152 7.92 -4.42 -11.92
N ILE A 153 7.22 -4.49 -10.80
CA ILE A 153 7.05 -3.41 -9.82
C ILE A 153 7.95 -3.66 -8.61
N LEU A 154 8.07 -4.92 -8.18
CA LEU A 154 8.87 -5.30 -7.02
C LEU A 154 10.37 -5.32 -7.33
N LEU A 155 11.16 -4.94 -6.33
CA LEU A 155 12.61 -5.22 -6.32
C LEU A 155 12.83 -6.74 -6.25
N PRO A 156 13.88 -7.28 -6.90
CA PRO A 156 14.16 -8.72 -6.91
C PRO A 156 14.25 -9.34 -5.51
N GLU A 157 14.93 -8.68 -4.58
CA GLU A 157 15.11 -9.13 -3.20
C GLU A 157 13.79 -9.19 -2.41
N HIS A 158 12.86 -8.28 -2.71
CA HIS A 158 11.54 -8.27 -2.09
C HIS A 158 10.65 -9.37 -2.64
N LEU A 159 10.68 -9.59 -3.95
CA LEU A 159 9.99 -10.72 -4.56
C LEU A 159 10.52 -12.04 -4.00
N GLU A 160 11.84 -12.20 -3.90
CA GLU A 160 12.47 -13.38 -3.31
C GLU A 160 12.06 -13.59 -1.85
N LEU A 161 12.03 -12.52 -1.04
CA LEU A 161 11.56 -12.58 0.34
C LEU A 161 10.13 -13.14 0.45
N ILE A 162 9.18 -12.57 -0.30
CA ILE A 162 7.77 -12.99 -0.24
C ILE A 162 7.63 -14.44 -0.73
N LEU A 163 8.27 -14.79 -1.85
CA LEU A 163 8.24 -16.17 -2.37
C LEU A 163 8.84 -17.18 -1.39
N GLY A 164 9.90 -16.78 -0.67
CA GLY A 164 10.47 -17.57 0.43
C GLY A 164 9.47 -17.82 1.55
N LEU A 165 8.74 -16.78 1.98
CA LEU A 165 7.70 -16.92 3.00
C LEU A 165 6.51 -17.78 2.54
N LEU A 166 6.14 -17.71 1.26
CA LEU A 166 5.08 -18.54 0.67
C LEU A 166 5.43 -20.04 0.58
N SER A 167 6.69 -20.41 0.81
CA SER A 167 7.12 -21.82 0.85
C SER A 167 6.87 -22.49 2.21
N ALA A 168 6.51 -21.73 3.24
CA ALA A 168 6.21 -22.26 4.57
C ALA A 168 4.89 -23.05 4.59
N ASP A 169 4.73 -23.88 5.62
CA ASP A 169 3.47 -24.55 5.89
C ASP A 169 2.44 -23.58 6.51
N VAL A 170 1.18 -23.72 6.10
CA VAL A 170 0.07 -23.03 6.76
C VAL A 170 -0.14 -23.64 8.14
N VAL A 171 -0.07 -22.82 9.18
CA VAL A 171 -0.29 -23.21 10.58
C VAL A 171 -1.31 -22.29 11.22
N VAL A 172 -2.15 -22.83 12.09
CA VAL A 172 -3.07 -22.05 12.91
C VAL A 172 -2.27 -21.37 14.02
N ARG A 173 -2.31 -20.03 14.06
CA ARG A 173 -1.58 -19.21 15.04
C ARG A 173 -2.50 -18.19 15.71
N PRO A 174 -2.15 -17.72 16.92
CA PRO A 174 -2.83 -16.58 17.53
C PRO A 174 -2.69 -15.33 16.66
N TYR A 175 -3.79 -14.60 16.49
CA TYR A 175 -3.87 -13.36 15.72
C TYR A 175 -4.73 -12.33 16.42
N ARG A 176 -4.27 -11.08 16.42
CA ARG A 176 -4.96 -9.92 16.97
C ARG A 176 -4.89 -8.78 15.97
N ALA A 177 -6.05 -8.36 15.44
CA ALA A 177 -6.14 -7.31 14.42
C ALA A 177 -5.71 -5.92 14.91
N GLY A 178 -5.74 -5.67 16.21
CA GLY A 178 -5.32 -4.40 16.79
C GLY A 178 -5.15 -4.49 18.31
N PRO A 179 -4.51 -3.50 18.96
CA PRO A 179 -4.10 -3.60 20.36
C PRO A 179 -5.24 -3.93 21.34
N ARG A 180 -6.47 -3.50 21.02
CA ARG A 180 -7.68 -3.73 21.83
C ARG A 180 -8.61 -4.82 21.27
N SER A 181 -8.29 -5.39 20.10
CA SER A 181 -9.10 -6.44 19.47
C SER A 181 -8.98 -7.76 20.22
N ALA A 182 -9.98 -8.62 20.09
CA ALA A 182 -9.91 -9.98 20.64
C ALA A 182 -8.81 -10.80 19.96
N LEU A 183 -8.30 -11.80 20.67
CA LEU A 183 -7.35 -12.78 20.14
C LEU A 183 -8.14 -13.92 19.48
N PHE A 184 -7.78 -14.25 18.25
CA PHE A 184 -8.35 -15.34 17.47
C PHE A 184 -7.27 -16.34 17.06
N GLU A 185 -7.69 -17.53 16.65
CA GLU A 185 -6.81 -18.49 15.98
C GLU A 185 -7.10 -18.47 14.48
N VAL A 186 -6.09 -18.16 13.67
CA VAL A 186 -6.24 -18.03 12.21
C VAL A 186 -5.18 -18.84 11.49
N PRO A 187 -5.48 -19.39 10.30
CA PRO A 187 -4.47 -19.95 9.42
C PRO A 187 -3.52 -18.86 8.93
N SER A 188 -2.22 -19.11 9.03
CA SER A 188 -1.16 -18.15 8.69
C SER A 188 0.07 -18.87 8.13
N LEU A 189 0.90 -18.17 7.38
CA LEU A 189 2.23 -18.62 6.98
C LEU A 189 3.32 -18.05 7.91
N LEU A 190 3.04 -16.90 8.53
CA LEU A 190 3.97 -16.15 9.36
C LEU A 190 3.31 -15.73 10.68
N ALA A 191 4.06 -15.75 11.79
CA ALA A 191 3.57 -15.22 13.07
C ALA A 191 3.55 -13.68 13.07
N GLN A 192 2.63 -13.05 13.81
CA GLN A 192 2.51 -11.58 13.82
C GLN A 192 3.77 -10.86 14.30
N ASP A 193 4.45 -11.37 15.33
CA ASP A 193 5.70 -10.80 15.86
C ASP A 193 6.84 -10.87 14.83
N GLN A 194 6.94 -11.97 14.09
CA GLN A 194 7.89 -12.12 13.00
C GLN A 194 7.58 -11.19 11.83
N ALA A 195 6.30 -11.04 11.49
CA ALA A 195 5.84 -10.10 10.46
C ALA A 195 6.15 -8.65 10.83
N GLU A 196 5.90 -8.25 12.07
CA GLU A 196 6.22 -6.91 12.58
C GLU A 196 7.71 -6.59 12.44
N ILE A 197 8.60 -7.54 12.77
CA ILE A 197 10.06 -7.36 12.61
C ILE A 197 10.43 -7.16 11.12
N LEU A 198 9.86 -7.98 10.23
CA LEU A 198 10.14 -7.88 8.79
C LEU A 198 9.61 -6.57 8.20
N ILE A 199 8.37 -6.20 8.53
CA ILE A 199 7.77 -4.93 8.09
C ILE A 199 8.59 -3.74 8.60
N GLN A 200 9.02 -3.76 9.86
CA GLN A 200 9.87 -2.72 10.42
C GLN A 200 11.22 -2.61 9.70
N SER A 201 11.75 -3.73 9.19
CA SER A 201 12.99 -3.74 8.39
C SER A 201 12.81 -3.18 6.96
N LEU A 202 11.57 -3.15 6.46
CA LEU A 202 11.20 -2.58 5.16
C LEU A 202 10.78 -1.11 5.25
N ALA A 203 10.42 -0.64 6.45
CA ALA A 203 10.07 0.75 6.71
C ALA A 203 11.29 1.66 6.63
N CYS A 204 11.05 2.97 6.49
CA CYS A 204 12.09 3.99 6.64
C CYS A 204 12.78 3.85 8.00
N VAL A 205 14.12 3.82 8.01
CA VAL A 205 14.91 3.67 9.26
C VAL A 205 14.66 4.83 10.23
N SER A 206 14.42 6.02 9.69
CA SER A 206 14.03 7.23 10.42
C SER A 206 12.89 7.89 9.63
N PRO A 207 11.63 7.46 9.84
CA PRO A 207 10.50 8.00 9.09
C PRO A 207 10.36 9.49 9.38
N LEU A 208 10.15 10.28 8.33
CA LEU A 208 9.87 11.70 8.47
C LEU A 208 8.42 11.88 8.92
N GLU A 209 8.24 12.58 10.03
CA GLU A 209 6.95 13.07 10.49
C GLU A 209 6.58 14.35 9.74
N PHE A 210 5.34 14.42 9.27
CA PHE A 210 4.80 15.62 8.64
C PHE A 210 3.32 15.76 8.95
N ASP A 211 2.86 17.00 9.08
CA ASP A 211 1.47 17.27 9.41
C ASP A 211 0.63 17.38 8.14
N VAL A 212 -0.46 16.62 8.09
CA VAL A 212 -1.53 16.73 7.11
C VAL A 212 -2.77 17.22 7.83
N LEU A 213 -3.34 18.33 7.37
CA LEU A 213 -4.60 18.83 7.91
C LEU A 213 -5.70 17.81 7.62
N PRO A 214 -6.48 17.38 8.64
CA PRO A 214 -7.61 16.48 8.46
C PRO A 214 -8.63 17.04 7.47
N GLU A 215 -9.38 16.17 6.81
CA GLU A 215 -10.35 16.54 5.75
C GLU A 215 -11.36 17.60 6.19
N TRP A 216 -11.72 17.65 7.48
CA TRP A 216 -12.70 18.58 8.03
C TRP A 216 -12.12 19.92 8.49
N GLU A 217 -10.80 20.11 8.46
CA GLU A 217 -10.16 21.37 8.83
C GLU A 217 -9.99 22.26 7.59
N ASP A 218 -10.92 23.21 7.41
CA ASP A 218 -10.81 24.32 6.43
C ASP A 218 -9.74 25.36 6.86
#